data_AF-A0A7S0L854-F1
#
_entry.id   AF-A0A7S0L854-F1
#
_cell.length_a   1.000
_cell.length_b   1.000
_cell.length_c   1.000
_cell.angle_alpha   90.00
_cell.angle_beta   90.00
_cell.angle_gamma   90.00
#
_symmetry.space_group_name_H-M   'P 1'
#
loop_
_entity.id
_entity.type
_entity.pdbx_description
1 polymer ?
#
loop_
_entity_poly.entity_id
_entity_poly.type
_entity_poly.pdbx_seq_one_letter_code
_entity_poly.pdbx_strand_id
1 'polypeptide(L)'
;MAAETAPDKLQGFLYKKSPAGPIYQKRLFTAENGSLSYEGGRHRTKALPLIDIERITQTCKMRLEFSVVFRVVDSATTSHTEFAFRAEDREALALWTQGLGKHIDYEKRRADQTFTADGGSLVPQERKAQKAAKHLDATFSKQSMTGELLFYKGSVIKPWQKREVTVVGPTVLYSKKGGGWQNAISLLETKTITINSTTNFEFELRTHHASFKFRATDRAEFYRWVNGLQQAHQKLTSQV
;
A
#
# COMPACT_ATOMS: atom_id res chain seq x y z
N MET A 1 21.39 4.85 20.79
CA MET A 1 21.34 4.78 19.31
C MET A 1 20.36 5.83 18.84
N ALA A 2 20.72 6.69 17.88
CA ALA A 2 19.82 7.72 17.39
C ALA A 2 18.56 7.08 16.79
N ALA A 3 17.38 7.62 17.11
CA ALA A 3 16.12 7.14 16.53
C ALA A 3 16.21 7.32 15.00
N GLU A 4 16.10 6.21 14.28
CA GLU A 4 16.16 6.26 12.83
C GLU A 4 14.95 7.03 12.31
N THR A 5 15.20 8.09 11.55
CA THR A 5 14.16 9.00 11.07
C THR A 5 13.61 8.46 9.75
N ALA A 6 12.28 8.40 9.63
CA ALA A 6 11.63 8.02 8.38
C ALA A 6 12.06 8.98 7.25
N PRO A 7 12.31 8.47 6.03
CA PRO A 7 12.64 9.33 4.89
C PRO A 7 11.49 10.30 4.57
N ASP A 8 11.84 11.52 4.17
CA ASP A 8 10.85 12.51 3.73
C ASP A 8 10.01 11.98 2.57
N LYS A 9 8.77 12.45 2.50
CA LYS A 9 7.85 12.18 1.40
C LYS A 9 8.52 12.52 0.07
N LEU A 10 8.59 11.55 -0.83
CA LEU A 10 9.12 11.73 -2.17
C LEU A 10 7.96 11.83 -3.16
N GLN A 11 7.77 12.99 -3.79
CA GLN A 11 6.68 13.22 -4.74
C GLN A 11 7.18 13.96 -5.98
N GLY A 12 6.63 13.60 -7.15
CA GLY A 12 7.01 14.24 -8.41
C GLY A 12 6.47 13.51 -9.64
N PHE A 13 6.65 14.11 -10.81
CA PHE A 13 6.25 13.48 -12.06
C PHE A 13 7.31 12.50 -12.57
N LEU A 14 6.84 11.34 -13.02
CA LEU A 14 7.64 10.39 -13.81
C LEU A 14 6.83 9.97 -15.03
N TYR A 15 7.53 9.65 -16.10
CA TYR A 15 6.94 8.98 -17.24
C TYR A 15 7.05 7.47 -17.04
N LYS A 16 5.92 6.79 -16.90
CA LYS A 16 5.87 5.33 -16.76
C LYS A 16 5.64 4.68 -18.13
N LYS A 17 6.44 3.66 -18.47
CA LYS A 17 6.23 2.86 -19.68
C LYS A 17 4.93 2.06 -19.59
N SER A 18 4.14 2.08 -20.65
CA SER A 18 2.94 1.26 -20.79
C SER A 18 3.32 -0.21 -21.03
N PRO A 19 2.61 -1.18 -20.44
CA PRO A 19 2.78 -2.59 -20.80
C PRO A 19 2.39 -2.88 -22.27
N ALA A 20 1.46 -2.11 -22.82
CA ALA A 20 0.88 -2.35 -24.14
C ALA A 20 1.68 -1.74 -25.31
N GLY A 21 2.87 -1.18 -25.06
CA GLY A 21 3.69 -0.60 -26.12
C GLY A 21 4.82 0.30 -25.62
N PRO A 22 5.63 0.87 -26.52
CA PRO A 22 6.81 1.68 -26.17
C PRO A 22 6.46 3.08 -25.62
N ILE A 23 5.19 3.35 -25.34
CA ILE A 23 4.69 4.67 -24.97
C ILE A 23 4.92 4.91 -23.48
N TYR A 24 5.52 6.05 -23.19
CA TYR A 24 5.72 6.59 -21.86
C TYR A 24 4.58 7.55 -21.50
N GLN A 25 3.99 7.39 -20.31
CA GLN A 25 2.86 8.21 -19.86
C GLN A 25 3.25 8.96 -18.58
N LYS A 26 3.13 10.30 -18.59
CA LYS A 26 3.38 11.15 -17.42
C LYS A 26 2.36 10.84 -16.32
N ARG A 27 2.83 10.60 -15.10
CA ARG A 27 2.01 10.36 -13.90
C ARG A 27 2.66 11.04 -12.70
N LEU A 28 1.83 11.48 -11.76
CA LEU A 28 2.30 11.93 -10.46
C LEU A 28 2.52 10.70 -9.58
N PHE A 29 3.75 10.52 -9.09
CA PHE A 29 4.11 9.45 -8.17
C PHE A 29 4.36 10.03 -6.77
N THR A 30 4.04 9.23 -5.76
CA THR A 30 4.33 9.53 -4.35
C THR A 30 4.88 8.28 -3.68
N ALA A 31 6.10 8.35 -3.13
CA ALA A 31 6.68 7.36 -2.24
C ALA A 31 6.59 7.86 -0.80
N GLU A 32 5.76 7.19 0.00
CA GLU A 32 5.46 7.54 1.38
C GLU A 32 4.88 6.32 2.10
N ASN A 33 5.13 6.20 3.42
CA ASN A 33 4.52 5.19 4.29
C ASN A 33 4.64 3.75 3.74
N GLY A 34 5.82 3.38 3.24
CA GLY A 34 6.11 2.06 2.70
C GLY A 34 5.49 1.74 1.34
N SER A 35 4.94 2.73 0.63
CA SER A 35 4.28 2.53 -0.67
C SER A 35 4.76 3.52 -1.73
N LEU A 36 4.93 3.04 -2.96
CA LEU A 36 5.05 3.85 -4.17
C LEU A 36 3.70 3.87 -4.88
N SER A 37 3.03 5.01 -4.83
CA SER A 37 1.69 5.19 -5.39
C SER A 37 1.67 6.14 -6.58
N TYR A 38 0.67 5.98 -7.45
CA TYR A 38 0.39 6.89 -8.56
C TYR A 38 -1.06 6.81 -9.00
N GLU A 39 -1.57 7.91 -9.57
CA GLU A 39 -2.88 7.93 -10.20
C GLU A 39 -2.84 7.25 -11.57
N GLY A 40 -3.51 6.11 -11.70
CA GLY A 40 -3.79 5.47 -12.99
C GLY A 40 -4.98 6.11 -13.71
N GLY A 41 -5.22 5.68 -14.95
CA GLY A 41 -6.42 6.09 -15.67
C GLY A 41 -7.72 5.74 -14.94
N ARG A 42 -8.76 6.57 -15.10
CA ARG A 42 -10.07 6.48 -14.42
C ARG A 42 -10.01 6.74 -12.89
N HIS A 43 -9.16 7.68 -12.45
CA HIS A 43 -9.03 8.11 -11.04
C HIS A 43 -8.80 6.94 -10.06
N ARG A 44 -7.99 5.96 -10.46
CA ARG A 44 -7.62 4.86 -9.57
C ARG A 44 -6.19 5.02 -9.10
N THR A 45 -6.01 5.13 -7.80
CA THR A 45 -4.68 5.05 -7.20
C THR A 45 -4.19 3.61 -7.26
N LYS A 46 -2.99 3.44 -7.81
CA LYS A 46 -2.24 2.20 -7.75
C LYS A 46 -1.13 2.39 -6.73
N ALA A 47 -0.94 1.41 -5.85
CA ALA A 47 0.14 1.41 -4.87
C ALA A 47 0.98 0.15 -5.06
N LEU A 48 2.29 0.30 -4.94
CA LEU A 48 3.27 -0.77 -4.99
C LEU A 48 4.05 -0.76 -3.67
N PRO A 49 4.13 -1.88 -2.94
CA PRO A 49 4.87 -1.94 -1.69
C PRO A 49 6.37 -1.73 -1.92
N LEU A 50 6.98 -0.78 -1.20
CA LEU A 50 8.41 -0.46 -1.33
C LEU A 50 9.30 -1.59 -0.82
N ILE A 51 8.83 -2.33 0.20
CA ILE A 51 9.53 -3.50 0.75
C ILE A 51 9.78 -4.60 -0.29
N ASP A 52 8.92 -4.67 -1.32
CA ASP A 52 9.04 -5.66 -2.39
C ASP A 52 9.99 -5.21 -3.50
N ILE A 53 10.57 -4.01 -3.45
CA ILE A 53 11.56 -3.58 -4.45
C ILE A 53 12.90 -4.29 -4.19
N GLU A 54 13.34 -5.05 -5.18
CA GLU A 54 14.62 -5.75 -5.17
C GLU A 54 15.74 -4.88 -5.71
N ARG A 55 15.49 -4.18 -6.82
CA ARG A 55 16.54 -3.47 -7.54
C ARG A 55 16.01 -2.24 -8.26
N ILE A 56 16.79 -1.17 -8.21
CA ILE A 56 16.64 0.01 -9.07
C ILE A 56 17.84 0.05 -10.01
N THR A 57 17.62 0.21 -11.31
CA THR A 57 18.72 0.23 -12.30
C THR A 57 18.51 1.34 -13.31
N GLN A 58 19.53 2.18 -13.51
CA GLN A 58 19.51 3.15 -14.60
C GLN A 58 19.72 2.44 -15.94
N THR A 59 18.65 2.26 -16.69
CA THR A 59 18.63 1.52 -17.96
C THR A 59 19.17 2.33 -19.15
N CYS A 60 19.06 3.67 -19.13
CA CYS A 60 19.62 4.53 -20.18
C CYS A 60 19.99 5.91 -19.65
N LYS A 61 21.29 6.26 -19.69
CA LYS A 61 21.80 7.56 -19.22
C LYS A 61 21.30 8.73 -20.07
N MET A 62 21.34 8.61 -21.40
CA MET A 62 20.94 9.69 -22.31
C MET A 62 19.45 9.99 -22.26
N ARG A 63 18.62 8.94 -22.17
CA ARG A 63 17.16 9.09 -22.13
C ARG A 63 16.60 9.27 -20.72
N LEU A 64 17.47 9.31 -19.70
CA LEU A 64 17.11 9.44 -18.29
C LEU A 64 16.12 8.34 -17.84
N GLU A 65 16.34 7.11 -18.31
CA GLU A 65 15.48 5.97 -18.04
C GLU A 65 16.07 5.10 -16.94
N PHE A 66 15.19 4.60 -16.07
CA PHE A 66 15.52 3.63 -15.05
C PHE A 66 14.39 2.61 -14.90
N SER A 67 14.70 1.45 -14.35
CA SER A 67 13.70 0.44 -13.99
C SER A 67 13.72 0.14 -12.51
N VAL A 68 12.56 -0.24 -12.01
CA VAL A 68 12.35 -0.75 -10.65
C VAL A 68 11.86 -2.18 -10.79
N VAL A 69 12.66 -3.12 -10.30
CA VAL A 69 12.35 -4.54 -10.26
C VAL A 69 11.83 -4.87 -8.87
N PHE A 70 10.61 -5.40 -8.84
CA PHE A 70 9.98 -5.94 -7.67
C PHE A 70 10.28 -7.43 -7.60
N ARG A 71 10.39 -7.95 -6.38
CA ARG A 71 10.33 -9.37 -6.09
C ARG A 71 9.14 -9.95 -6.82
N VAL A 72 9.30 -11.18 -7.31
CA VAL A 72 8.17 -11.95 -7.81
C VAL A 72 7.23 -12.21 -6.64
N VAL A 73 6.35 -11.25 -6.38
CA VAL A 73 5.08 -11.53 -5.76
C VAL A 73 4.35 -12.37 -6.79
N ASP A 74 3.69 -13.44 -6.34
CA ASP A 74 2.88 -14.33 -7.19
C ASP A 74 2.28 -13.54 -8.37
N SER A 75 2.30 -14.10 -9.58
CA SER A 75 1.62 -13.57 -10.77
C SER A 75 0.19 -13.05 -10.50
N ALA A 76 -0.43 -13.50 -9.41
CA ALA A 76 -1.63 -12.96 -8.78
C ALA A 76 -1.59 -11.45 -8.38
N THR A 77 -0.45 -10.89 -7.99
CA THR A 77 -0.30 -9.58 -7.34
C THR A 77 0.10 -8.46 -8.31
N THR A 78 1.03 -8.74 -9.21
CA THR A 78 1.37 -7.82 -10.30
C THR A 78 1.66 -8.61 -11.56
N SER A 79 1.17 -8.15 -12.71
CA SER A 79 1.51 -8.76 -14.00
C SER A 79 2.92 -8.38 -14.48
N HIS A 80 3.64 -7.52 -13.73
CA HIS A 80 4.92 -6.96 -14.14
C HIS A 80 5.87 -6.91 -12.96
N THR A 81 6.90 -7.73 -12.99
CA THR A 81 8.01 -7.67 -12.02
C THR A 81 8.88 -6.43 -12.26
N GLU A 82 8.88 -5.86 -13.47
CA GLU A 82 9.68 -4.70 -13.82
C GLU A 82 8.82 -3.52 -14.29
N PHE A 83 9.10 -2.36 -13.71
CA PHE A 83 8.49 -1.08 -14.09
C PHE A 83 9.57 -0.17 -14.67
N ALA A 84 9.42 0.21 -15.93
CA ALA A 84 10.32 1.18 -16.58
C ALA A 84 9.79 2.61 -16.47
N PHE A 85 10.68 3.52 -16.11
CA PHE A 85 10.42 4.93 -15.90
C PHE A 85 11.38 5.79 -16.72
N ARG A 86 10.97 7.03 -16.98
CA ARG A 86 11.78 8.12 -17.52
C ARG A 86 11.55 9.36 -16.67
N ALA A 87 12.64 9.99 -16.24
CA ALA A 87 12.61 11.26 -15.53
C ALA A 87 12.55 12.45 -16.50
N GLU A 88 12.10 13.62 -16.03
CA GLU A 88 12.06 14.86 -16.82
C GLU A 88 13.46 15.41 -17.09
N ASP A 89 14.33 15.34 -16.08
CA ASP A 89 15.69 15.83 -16.12
C ASP A 89 16.62 14.96 -15.23
N ARG A 90 17.89 15.34 -15.16
CA ARG A 90 18.91 14.62 -14.39
C ARG A 90 18.69 14.74 -12.88
N GLU A 91 18.12 15.85 -12.43
CA GLU A 91 17.86 16.10 -11.01
C GLU A 91 16.72 15.22 -10.53
N ALA A 92 15.60 15.18 -11.28
CA ALA A 92 14.50 14.27 -11.05
C ALA A 92 14.96 12.80 -11.08
N LEU A 93 15.85 12.42 -12.00
CA LEU A 93 16.40 11.06 -12.02
C LEU A 93 17.18 10.74 -10.74
N ALA A 94 18.06 11.64 -10.31
CA ALA A 94 18.86 11.46 -9.10
C ALA A 94 17.96 11.42 -7.86
N LEU A 95 17.00 12.35 -7.77
CA LEU A 95 16.01 12.44 -6.69
C LEU A 95 15.22 11.13 -6.56
N TRP A 96 14.68 10.61 -7.67
CA TRP A 96 13.88 9.38 -7.64
C TRP A 96 14.71 8.13 -7.33
N THR A 97 15.87 7.95 -7.96
CA THR A 97 16.68 6.75 -7.75
C THR A 97 17.30 6.69 -6.36
N GLN A 98 17.81 7.81 -5.84
CA GLN A 98 18.36 7.89 -4.49
C GLN A 98 17.26 7.89 -3.43
N GLY A 99 16.19 8.65 -3.65
CA GLY A 99 15.06 8.76 -2.74
C GLY A 99 14.36 7.42 -2.54
N LEU A 100 14.06 6.70 -3.63
CA LEU A 100 13.50 5.35 -3.52
C LEU A 100 14.46 4.40 -2.79
N GLY A 101 15.77 4.48 -3.03
CA GLY A 101 16.77 3.70 -2.29
C GLY A 101 16.66 3.90 -0.78
N LYS A 102 16.60 5.17 -0.32
CA LYS A 102 16.43 5.50 1.11
C LYS A 102 15.13 4.93 1.69
N HIS A 103 14.03 5.06 0.97
CA HIS A 103 12.74 4.50 1.38
C HIS A 103 12.79 2.97 1.50
N ILE A 104 13.38 2.27 0.53
CA ILE A 104 13.51 0.81 0.54
C ILE A 104 14.37 0.34 1.71
N ASP A 105 15.51 1.00 1.96
CA ASP A 105 16.43 0.65 3.05
C ASP A 105 15.79 0.87 4.42
N TYR A 106 14.97 1.92 4.55
CA TYR A 106 14.19 2.17 5.75
C TYR A 106 13.15 1.05 5.99
N GLU A 107 12.35 0.71 4.97
CA GLU A 107 11.33 -0.33 5.09
C GLU A 107 11.91 -1.71 5.40
N LYS A 108 13.04 -2.08 4.79
CA LYS A 108 13.71 -3.37 5.06
C LYS A 108 14.19 -3.46 6.51
N ARG A 109 14.86 -2.43 7.02
CA ARG A 109 15.30 -2.39 8.42
C ARG A 109 14.14 -2.39 9.40
N ARG A 110 13.05 -1.68 9.07
CA ARG A 110 11.82 -1.68 9.86
C ARG A 110 11.21 -3.07 9.96
N ALA A 111 11.19 -3.83 8.86
CA ALA A 111 10.73 -5.21 8.86
C ALA A 111 11.63 -6.13 9.72
N ASP A 112 12.95 -6.00 9.62
CA ASP A 112 13.92 -6.80 10.39
C ASP A 112 13.82 -6.55 11.91
N GLN A 113 13.60 -5.29 12.30
CA GLN A 113 13.39 -4.92 13.72
C GLN A 113 12.09 -5.51 14.28
N THR A 114 11.07 -5.66 13.43
CA THR A 114 9.78 -6.23 13.86
C THR A 114 9.91 -7.73 14.13
N PHE A 115 10.78 -8.42 13.40
CA PHE A 115 11.01 -9.86 13.57
C PHE A 115 11.83 -10.20 14.83
N THR A 116 12.73 -9.31 15.25
CA THR A 116 13.63 -9.53 16.39
C THR A 116 13.03 -9.17 17.76
N ALA A 117 11.98 -8.36 17.79
CA ALA A 117 11.37 -7.86 19.03
C ALA A 117 10.53 -8.89 19.81
N ASP A 118 10.22 -10.05 19.24
CA ASP A 118 9.43 -11.10 19.90
C ASP A 118 10.27 -12.13 20.70
N GLY A 119 11.58 -11.93 20.85
CA GLY A 119 12.49 -12.90 21.49
C GLY A 119 13.42 -12.41 22.62
N GLY A 120 13.37 -11.14 23.06
CA GLY A 120 14.40 -10.62 23.98
C GLY A 120 13.94 -9.53 24.94
N SER A 121 14.04 -9.82 26.23
CA SER A 121 13.79 -8.93 27.37
C SER A 121 14.54 -7.58 27.24
N LEU A 122 13.82 -6.45 27.33
CA LEU A 122 14.44 -5.11 27.34
C LEU A 122 13.85 -4.14 28.39
N VAL A 123 14.79 -3.31 28.84
CA VAL A 123 14.89 -2.48 30.06
C VAL A 123 13.97 -1.23 30.05
N PRO A 124 13.59 -0.66 31.23
CA PRO A 124 12.43 0.23 31.36
C PRO A 124 12.51 1.70 30.89
N GLN A 125 13.67 2.29 30.57
CA GLN A 125 13.83 3.75 30.69
C GLN A 125 13.66 4.59 29.40
N GLU A 126 13.61 4.01 28.20
CA GLU A 126 13.40 4.75 26.94
C GLU A 126 11.92 4.75 26.44
N ARG A 127 10.96 4.50 27.33
CA ARG A 127 9.56 4.11 27.02
C ARG A 127 8.58 5.25 26.64
N LYS A 128 8.93 6.54 26.65
CA LYS A 128 7.89 7.60 26.53
C LYS A 128 7.75 8.26 25.15
N ALA A 129 8.83 8.44 24.37
CA ALA A 129 8.75 9.07 23.05
C ALA A 129 8.68 8.06 21.88
N GLN A 130 9.36 6.91 21.98
CA GLN A 130 9.28 5.83 20.98
C GLN A 130 7.94 5.07 21.01
N LYS A 131 7.15 5.22 22.08
CA LYS A 131 5.88 4.50 22.30
C LYS A 131 4.71 5.06 21.48
N ALA A 132 4.84 6.22 20.83
CA ALA A 132 3.81 6.73 19.92
C ALA A 132 4.00 6.19 18.49
N ALA A 133 5.21 6.31 17.92
CA ALA A 133 5.51 5.84 16.56
C ALA A 133 5.68 4.30 16.45
N LYS A 134 6.33 3.62 17.41
CA LYS A 134 6.38 2.14 17.42
C LYS A 134 5.00 1.51 17.69
N HIS A 135 4.07 2.23 18.31
CA HIS A 135 2.73 1.70 18.58
C HIS A 135 1.83 1.73 17.34
N LEU A 136 2.12 2.56 16.33
CA LEU A 136 1.45 2.45 15.04
C LEU A 136 1.86 1.17 14.29
N ASP A 137 3.16 0.94 14.13
CA ASP A 137 3.66 -0.22 13.37
C ASP A 137 3.51 -1.55 14.11
N ALA A 138 3.84 -1.63 15.40
CA ALA A 138 3.73 -2.88 16.14
C ALA A 138 2.29 -3.34 16.37
N THR A 139 1.33 -2.40 16.38
CA THR A 139 -0.09 -2.74 16.53
C THR A 139 -0.73 -3.19 15.22
N PHE A 140 -0.29 -2.67 14.07
CA PHE A 140 -0.74 -3.17 12.76
C PHE A 140 0.02 -4.44 12.34
N SER A 141 1.30 -4.57 12.69
CA SER A 141 2.14 -5.67 12.22
C SER A 141 1.76 -7.05 12.78
N LYS A 142 1.04 -7.14 13.91
CA LYS A 142 0.60 -8.44 14.46
C LYS A 142 -0.74 -8.93 13.92
N GLN A 143 -1.47 -8.10 13.16
CA GLN A 143 -2.76 -8.48 12.58
C GLN A 143 -2.86 -7.95 11.15
N SER A 144 -2.00 -8.46 10.26
CA SER A 144 -2.30 -8.38 8.83
C SER A 144 -3.60 -9.16 8.59
N MET A 145 -4.65 -8.42 8.24
CA MET A 145 -5.94 -9.03 7.93
C MET A 145 -5.95 -9.41 6.47
N THR A 146 -5.89 -10.71 6.20
CA THR A 146 -6.00 -11.28 4.86
C THR A 146 -7.21 -12.18 4.76
N GLY A 147 -7.89 -12.16 3.63
CA GLY A 147 -9.06 -13.02 3.37
C GLY A 147 -9.69 -12.78 2.00
N GLU A 148 -10.69 -13.58 1.68
CA GLU A 148 -11.46 -13.43 0.45
C GLU A 148 -12.78 -12.72 0.73
N LEU A 149 -13.05 -11.62 0.02
CA LEU A 149 -14.32 -10.89 0.12
C LEU A 149 -14.98 -10.79 -1.26
N LEU A 150 -16.30 -10.74 -1.27
CA LEU A 150 -17.04 -10.31 -2.44
C LEU A 150 -17.02 -8.78 -2.51
N PHE A 151 -16.60 -8.24 -3.65
CA PHE A 151 -16.50 -6.80 -3.89
C PHE A 151 -17.53 -6.35 -4.91
N TYR A 152 -18.24 -5.25 -4.61
CA TYR A 152 -19.21 -4.64 -5.52
C TYR A 152 -18.79 -3.22 -5.90
N LYS A 153 -18.74 -2.98 -7.22
CA LYS A 153 -18.34 -1.70 -7.79
C LYS A 153 -19.52 -0.95 -8.42
N GLY A 154 -20.50 -0.58 -7.59
CA GLY A 154 -21.44 0.52 -7.82
C GLY A 154 -22.16 0.62 -9.17
N SER A 155 -22.19 -0.44 -9.97
CA SER A 155 -22.76 -0.44 -11.31
C SER A 155 -23.84 -1.51 -11.35
N VAL A 156 -25.06 -1.09 -11.67
CA VAL A 156 -26.27 -1.93 -11.71
C VAL A 156 -26.05 -3.23 -12.50
N ILE A 157 -25.14 -3.21 -13.48
CA ILE A 157 -24.89 -4.30 -14.41
C ILE A 157 -23.83 -5.30 -13.90
N LYS A 158 -23.01 -4.94 -12.91
CA LYS A 158 -21.87 -5.78 -12.50
C LYS A 158 -22.19 -6.60 -11.25
N PRO A 159 -22.10 -7.94 -11.30
CA PRO A 159 -22.29 -8.77 -10.13
C PRO A 159 -21.17 -8.56 -9.11
N TRP A 160 -21.41 -9.01 -7.88
CA TRP A 160 -20.38 -9.16 -6.84
C TRP A 160 -19.22 -10.02 -7.36
N GLN A 161 -17.98 -9.59 -7.09
CA GLN A 161 -16.79 -10.25 -7.62
C GLN A 161 -15.88 -10.69 -6.46
N LYS A 162 -15.47 -11.96 -6.42
CA LYS A 162 -14.51 -12.42 -5.41
C LYS A 162 -13.18 -11.69 -5.56
N ARG A 163 -12.64 -11.20 -4.45
CA ARG A 163 -11.37 -10.49 -4.33
C ARG A 163 -10.59 -11.04 -3.17
N GLU A 164 -9.30 -11.14 -3.36
CA GLU A 164 -8.37 -11.29 -2.26
C GLU A 164 -8.14 -9.91 -1.67
N VAL A 165 -8.30 -9.77 -0.35
CA VAL A 165 -8.23 -8.51 0.36
C VAL A 165 -7.23 -8.64 1.49
N THR A 166 -6.32 -7.68 1.56
CA THR A 166 -5.25 -7.64 2.57
C THR A 166 -5.15 -6.24 3.15
N VAL A 167 -5.02 -6.13 4.47
CA VAL A 167 -4.70 -4.86 5.14
C VAL A 167 -3.21 -4.82 5.46
N VAL A 168 -2.51 -3.82 4.92
CA VAL A 168 -1.08 -3.57 5.15
C VAL A 168 -0.92 -2.13 5.61
N GLY A 169 -0.57 -1.94 6.89
CA GLY A 169 -0.50 -0.62 7.51
C GLY A 169 -1.83 0.15 7.33
N PRO A 170 -1.81 1.41 6.86
CA PRO A 170 -3.02 2.20 6.65
C PRO A 170 -3.71 1.90 5.31
N THR A 171 -3.38 0.82 4.62
CA THR A 171 -3.87 0.55 3.26
C THR A 171 -4.62 -0.77 3.18
N VAL A 172 -5.82 -0.74 2.59
CA VAL A 172 -6.56 -1.95 2.18
C VAL A 172 -6.24 -2.22 0.72
N LEU A 173 -5.56 -3.33 0.46
CA LEU A 173 -5.24 -3.84 -0.87
C LEU A 173 -6.30 -4.85 -1.31
N TYR A 174 -6.72 -4.79 -2.57
CA TYR A 174 -7.61 -5.80 -3.14
C TYR A 174 -7.32 -6.11 -4.61
N SER A 175 -7.32 -7.41 -4.96
CA SER A 175 -7.00 -7.94 -6.29
C SER A 175 -8.00 -9.02 -6.73
N LYS A 176 -8.06 -9.33 -8.04
CA LYS A 176 -8.85 -10.47 -8.52
C LYS A 176 -8.15 -11.77 -8.07
N LYS A 177 -8.93 -12.77 -7.69
CA LYS A 177 -8.40 -14.12 -7.43
C LYS A 177 -7.64 -14.63 -8.66
N GLY A 178 -6.38 -14.99 -8.47
CA GLY A 178 -5.50 -15.52 -9.52
C GLY A 178 -4.88 -14.49 -10.46
N GLY A 179 -4.90 -13.18 -10.18
CA GLY A 179 -4.23 -12.24 -11.10
C GLY A 179 -4.52 -10.75 -10.98
N GLY A 180 -3.45 -9.96 -11.14
CA GLY A 180 -3.50 -8.60 -11.68
C GLY A 180 -3.37 -7.47 -10.66
N TRP A 181 -3.47 -6.24 -11.18
CA TRP A 181 -3.26 -5.01 -10.42
C TRP A 181 -4.02 -4.96 -9.09
N GLN A 182 -3.28 -4.90 -7.99
CA GLN A 182 -3.81 -4.50 -6.69
C GLN A 182 -4.35 -3.08 -6.78
N ASN A 183 -5.58 -2.89 -6.30
CA ASN A 183 -6.14 -1.58 -6.06
C ASN A 183 -5.98 -1.30 -4.57
N ALA A 184 -5.73 -0.05 -4.22
CA ALA A 184 -5.49 0.37 -2.85
C ALA A 184 -6.60 1.31 -2.39
N ILE A 185 -6.99 1.17 -1.13
CA ILE A 185 -7.86 2.10 -0.42
C ILE A 185 -7.07 2.59 0.78
N SER A 186 -6.79 3.89 0.84
CA SER A 186 -6.17 4.51 2.00
C SER A 186 -7.20 4.63 3.13
N LEU A 187 -6.90 4.05 4.29
CA LEU A 187 -7.71 4.23 5.50
C LEU A 187 -7.61 5.66 6.02
N LEU A 188 -6.50 6.36 5.78
CA LEU A 188 -6.36 7.78 6.11
C LEU A 188 -7.35 8.67 5.34
N GLU A 189 -7.71 8.27 4.11
CA GLU A 189 -8.72 8.96 3.30
C GLU A 189 -10.14 8.43 3.49
N THR A 190 -10.30 7.39 4.32
CA THR A 190 -11.61 6.81 4.59
C THR A 190 -12.37 7.72 5.55
N LYS A 191 -13.58 8.13 5.17
CA LYS A 191 -14.48 8.95 6.00
C LYS A 191 -15.28 8.08 6.95
N THR A 192 -15.85 7.00 6.42
CA THR A 192 -16.78 6.15 7.17
C THR A 192 -16.61 4.68 6.79
N ILE A 193 -16.75 3.81 7.78
CA ILE A 193 -16.87 2.36 7.61
C ILE A 193 -18.23 1.94 8.18
N THR A 194 -19.17 1.63 7.31
CA THR A 194 -20.58 1.39 7.68
C THR A 194 -21.00 -0.05 7.39
N ILE A 195 -21.84 -0.60 8.26
CA ILE A 195 -22.53 -1.87 8.01
C ILE A 195 -23.75 -1.57 7.14
N ASN A 196 -23.84 -2.21 5.98
CA ASN A 196 -24.96 -2.02 5.05
C ASN A 196 -26.04 -3.09 5.24
N SER A 197 -25.66 -4.33 5.51
CA SER A 197 -26.60 -5.43 5.78
C SER A 197 -25.94 -6.50 6.65
N THR A 198 -26.48 -6.74 7.84
CA THR A 198 -26.02 -7.82 8.72
C THR A 198 -26.47 -9.20 8.24
N THR A 199 -27.63 -9.28 7.58
CA THR A 199 -28.17 -10.53 7.01
C THR A 199 -27.33 -11.03 5.84
N ASN A 200 -26.87 -10.11 4.98
CA ASN A 200 -26.04 -10.45 3.83
C ASN A 200 -24.54 -10.33 4.12
N PHE A 201 -24.14 -9.94 5.34
CA PHE A 201 -22.74 -9.73 5.72
C PHE A 201 -22.03 -8.63 4.89
N GLU A 202 -22.74 -7.55 4.59
CA GLU A 202 -22.27 -6.44 3.76
C GLU A 202 -21.84 -5.22 4.56
N PHE A 203 -20.72 -4.63 4.16
CA PHE A 203 -20.20 -3.37 4.69
C PHE A 203 -19.63 -2.48 3.58
N GLU A 204 -19.46 -1.20 3.88
CA GLU A 204 -19.00 -0.19 2.93
C GLU A 204 -17.88 0.67 3.54
N LEU A 205 -16.83 0.88 2.77
CA LEU A 205 -15.78 1.86 3.03
C LEU A 205 -16.01 3.05 2.11
N ARG A 206 -16.23 4.23 2.66
CA ARG A 206 -16.41 5.46 1.88
C ARG A 206 -15.22 6.38 2.08
N THR A 207 -14.53 6.71 1.00
CA THR A 207 -13.46 7.72 0.98
C THR A 207 -14.00 9.07 0.51
N HIS A 208 -13.13 10.07 0.40
CA HIS A 208 -13.47 11.35 -0.23
C HIS A 208 -13.91 11.20 -1.70
N HIS A 209 -13.44 10.17 -2.39
CA HIS A 209 -13.55 10.05 -3.84
C HIS A 209 -14.39 8.86 -4.31
N ALA A 210 -14.58 7.84 -3.45
CA ALA A 210 -15.21 6.60 -3.87
C ALA A 210 -15.91 5.87 -2.71
N SER A 211 -16.80 4.96 -3.08
CA SER A 211 -17.47 4.04 -2.17
C SER A 211 -17.17 2.59 -2.56
N PHE A 212 -16.74 1.78 -1.60
CA PHE A 212 -16.28 0.42 -1.80
C PHE A 212 -17.13 -0.53 -0.95
N LYS A 213 -17.96 -1.35 -1.59
CA LYS A 213 -18.82 -2.32 -0.91
C LYS A 213 -18.18 -3.70 -0.89
N PHE A 214 -18.17 -4.30 0.28
CA PHE A 214 -17.64 -5.63 0.52
C PHE A 214 -18.71 -6.51 1.16
N ARG A 215 -18.63 -7.81 0.90
CA ARG A 215 -19.49 -8.82 1.48
C ARG A 215 -18.62 -10.01 1.92
N ALA A 216 -18.72 -10.36 3.20
CA ALA A 216 -18.04 -11.52 3.77
C ALA A 216 -18.79 -12.82 3.48
N THR A 217 -18.12 -13.95 3.63
CA THR A 217 -18.72 -15.27 3.38
C THR A 217 -19.60 -15.74 4.54
N ASP A 218 -19.26 -15.33 5.77
CA ASP A 218 -19.99 -15.67 6.97
C ASP A 218 -19.97 -14.54 8.00
N ARG A 219 -20.70 -14.76 9.11
CA ARG A 219 -20.85 -13.81 10.21
C ARG A 219 -19.53 -13.54 10.94
N ALA A 220 -18.68 -14.54 11.14
CA ALA A 220 -17.44 -14.39 11.89
C ALA A 220 -16.44 -13.53 11.10
N GLU A 221 -16.29 -13.84 9.81
CA GLU A 221 -15.48 -13.06 8.86
C GLU A 221 -16.00 -11.63 8.74
N PHE A 222 -17.32 -11.43 8.67
CA PHE A 222 -17.95 -10.13 8.63
C PHE A 222 -17.54 -9.23 9.80
N TYR A 223 -17.73 -9.69 11.03
CA TYR A 223 -17.38 -8.91 12.22
C TYR A 223 -15.86 -8.75 12.38
N ARG A 224 -15.07 -9.76 11.97
CA ARG A 224 -13.60 -9.65 11.92
C ARG A 224 -13.18 -8.48 11.04
N TRP A 225 -13.73 -8.39 9.83
CA TRP A 225 -13.40 -7.32 8.88
C TRP A 225 -13.86 -5.95 9.34
N VAL A 226 -15.14 -5.81 9.72
CA VAL A 226 -15.69 -4.52 10.14
C VAL A 226 -14.98 -3.99 11.38
N ASN A 227 -14.84 -4.80 12.43
CA ASN A 227 -14.21 -4.37 13.67
C ASN A 227 -12.73 -4.06 13.45
N GLY A 228 -12.02 -4.90 12.70
CA GLY A 228 -10.60 -4.71 12.42
C GLY A 228 -10.35 -3.41 11.65
N LEU A 229 -11.14 -3.13 10.61
CA LEU A 229 -11.03 -1.90 9.82
C LEU A 229 -11.45 -0.66 10.62
N GLN A 230 -12.50 -0.73 11.44
CA GLN A 230 -12.92 0.38 12.30
C GLN A 230 -11.87 0.70 13.36
N GLN A 231 -11.29 -0.31 14.01
CA GLN A 231 -10.21 -0.11 14.98
C GLN A 231 -8.96 0.47 14.31
N ALA A 232 -8.60 -0.05 13.12
CA ALA A 232 -7.52 0.47 12.30
C ALA A 232 -7.73 1.95 11.97
N HIS A 233 -8.92 2.31 11.47
CA HIS A 233 -9.29 3.68 11.12
C HIS A 233 -9.28 4.62 12.32
N GLN A 234 -9.92 4.24 13.43
CA GLN A 234 -9.99 5.05 14.65
C GLN A 234 -8.58 5.36 15.17
N LYS A 235 -7.70 4.35 15.23
CA LYS A 235 -6.31 4.52 15.68
C LYS A 235 -5.54 5.52 14.81
N LEU A 236 -5.75 5.49 13.49
CA LEU A 236 -5.10 6.42 12.58
C LEU A 236 -5.63 7.85 12.76
N THR A 237 -6.95 8.02 12.95
CA THR A 237 -7.56 9.35 13.12
C THR A 237 -7.30 9.99 14.47
N SER A 238 -7.08 9.22 15.53
CA SER A 238 -6.81 9.78 16.87
C SER A 238 -5.41 10.40 17.02
N GLN A 239 -4.57 10.30 15.99
CA GLN A 239 -3.17 10.74 16.02
C GLN A 239 -2.90 11.95 15.13
N VAL A 240 -3.89 12.39 14.36
CA VAL A 240 -3.88 13.61 13.54
C VAL A 240 -4.58 14.71 14.31
#